data_AF-A0A2W7RHL3-F1
#
_entry.id   AF-A0A2W7RHL3-F1
#
_cell.length_a   1.000
_cell.length_b   1.000
_cell.length_c   1.000
_cell.angle_alpha   90.00
_cell.angle_beta   90.00
_cell.angle_gamma   90.00
#
_symmetry.space_group_name_H-M   'P 1'
#
loop_
_entity.id
_entity.type
_entity.pdbx_description
1 polymer ?
#
loop_
_entity_poly.entity_id
_entity_poly.type
_entity_poly.pdbx_seq_one_letter_code
_entity_poly.pdbx_strand_id
1 'polypeptide(L)'
;MIDFKFCPETYFTEDTTSVLMVKLNYPESQWGEQISIYAHWLERKIQFEAVDFYGNEYMLYPSSSYEPLTLEDLVYLIEGMQVNTDAMEGNMELILDGIPEVDSDFYPELGKYFDEKRKSFGLD
;
A
#
# COMPACT_ATOMS: atom_id res chain seq x y z
N MET A 1 5.23 14.91 15.25
CA MET A 1 3.78 14.82 15.01
C MET A 1 3.66 14.48 13.55
N ILE A 2 2.91 13.45 13.20
CA ILE A 2 2.77 12.98 11.82
C ILE A 2 1.99 14.05 11.03
N ASP A 3 2.54 14.50 9.90
CA ASP A 3 1.88 15.42 8.98
C ASP A 3 1.05 14.64 7.97
N PHE A 4 -0.20 14.36 8.35
CA PHE A 4 -1.17 13.67 7.51
C PHE A 4 -1.48 14.38 6.18
N LYS A 5 -1.19 15.69 6.08
CA LYS A 5 -1.39 16.47 4.85
C LYS A 5 -0.18 16.47 3.94
N PHE A 6 0.93 15.86 4.37
CA PHE A 6 2.11 15.71 3.52
C PHE A 6 1.70 15.04 2.20
N CYS A 7 2.14 15.64 1.09
CA CYS A 7 1.86 15.16 -0.25
C CYS A 7 3.14 15.32 -1.10
N PRO A 8 3.66 14.25 -1.71
CA PRO A 8 4.79 14.36 -2.64
C PRO A 8 4.46 15.26 -3.82
N GLU A 9 5.44 16.00 -4.35
CA GLU A 9 5.22 16.83 -5.55
C GLU A 9 4.92 15.98 -6.79
N THR A 10 5.56 14.82 -6.91
CA THR A 10 5.35 13.84 -8.00
C THR A 10 5.89 12.47 -7.58
N TYR A 11 5.33 11.40 -8.15
CA TYR A 11 5.92 10.06 -8.09
C TYR A 11 6.88 9.77 -9.26
N PHE A 12 6.76 10.53 -10.33
CA PHE A 12 7.31 10.20 -11.63
C PHE A 12 8.43 11.16 -12.02
N THR A 13 9.42 10.62 -12.73
CA THR A 13 10.47 11.38 -13.42
C THR A 13 10.24 11.29 -14.93
N GLU A 14 11.02 12.03 -15.73
CA GLU A 14 10.87 12.02 -17.20
C GLU A 14 10.95 10.61 -17.82
N ASP A 15 11.69 9.70 -17.18
CA ASP A 15 11.93 8.34 -17.68
C ASP A 15 11.09 7.25 -16.98
N THR A 16 10.30 7.59 -15.95
CA THR A 16 9.54 6.61 -15.17
C THR A 16 8.05 6.86 -15.22
N THR A 17 7.31 5.89 -15.77
CA THR A 17 5.84 5.86 -15.77
C THR A 17 5.27 4.86 -14.76
N SER A 18 6.12 4.11 -14.07
CA SER A 18 5.73 3.15 -13.04
C SER A 18 6.79 3.18 -11.94
N VAL A 19 6.35 3.30 -10.69
CA VAL A 19 7.23 3.33 -9.52
C VAL A 19 6.66 2.50 -8.38
N LEU A 20 7.54 1.87 -7.61
CA LEU A 20 7.19 1.26 -6.36
C LEU A 20 6.96 2.35 -5.32
N MET A 21 5.73 2.48 -4.84
CA MET A 21 5.33 3.52 -3.91
C MET A 21 5.49 3.08 -2.46
N VAL A 22 5.05 1.86 -2.14
CA VAL A 22 5.04 1.32 -0.78
C VAL A 22 5.35 -0.17 -0.78
N LYS A 23 6.11 -0.64 0.21
CA LYS A 23 6.22 -2.06 0.57
C LYS A 23 5.56 -2.30 1.92
N LEU A 24 4.69 -3.30 1.98
CA LEU A 24 4.01 -3.78 3.17
C LEU A 24 4.56 -5.16 3.50
N ASN A 25 5.06 -5.37 4.71
CA ASN A 25 5.45 -6.68 5.21
C ASN A 25 4.51 -7.05 6.37
N TYR A 26 4.06 -8.30 6.42
CA TYR A 26 3.19 -8.81 7.47
C TYR A 26 3.94 -9.89 8.27
N PRO A 27 4.71 -9.52 9.32
CA PRO A 27 5.52 -10.47 10.10
C PRO A 27 4.69 -11.57 10.78
N GLU A 28 3.44 -11.25 11.15
CA GLU A 28 2.53 -12.17 11.85
C GLU A 28 1.94 -13.22 10.92
N SER A 29 2.02 -13.01 9.61
CA SER A 29 1.39 -13.88 8.65
C SER A 29 2.23 -15.14 8.42
N GLN A 30 1.56 -16.26 8.11
CA GLN A 30 2.16 -17.59 8.17
C GLN A 30 3.36 -17.74 7.22
N TRP A 31 3.39 -16.98 6.13
CA TRP A 31 4.40 -17.07 5.08
C TRP A 31 5.26 -15.81 4.94
N GLY A 32 5.13 -14.84 5.87
CA GLY A 32 5.87 -13.57 5.80
C GLY A 32 5.44 -12.74 4.60
N GLU A 33 4.13 -12.59 4.44
CA GLU A 33 3.48 -12.00 3.29
C GLU A 33 4.00 -10.58 3.03
N GLN A 34 4.33 -10.32 1.77
CA GLN A 34 4.76 -9.01 1.30
C GLN A 34 3.83 -8.55 0.18
N ILE A 35 3.37 -7.32 0.30
CA ILE A 35 2.57 -6.65 -0.71
C ILE A 35 3.30 -5.37 -1.14
N SER A 36 3.46 -5.19 -2.44
CA SER A 36 4.04 -4.00 -3.03
C SER A 36 2.93 -3.18 -3.70
N ILE A 37 2.85 -1.90 -3.37
CA ILE A 37 1.92 -0.97 -4.02
C ILE A 37 2.70 -0.12 -5.02
N TYR A 38 2.28 -0.18 -6.28
CA TYR A 38 2.84 0.59 -7.38
C TYR A 38 1.92 1.74 -7.76
N ALA A 39 2.55 2.84 -8.21
CA ALA A 39 1.87 3.95 -8.86
C ALA A 39 2.27 3.95 -10.33
N HIS A 40 1.29 4.01 -11.22
CA HIS A 40 1.48 3.99 -12.67
C HIS A 40 0.85 5.22 -13.31
N TRP A 41 1.59 5.89 -14.18
CA TRP A 41 1.08 6.99 -14.99
C TRP A 41 0.41 6.43 -16.25
N LEU A 42 -0.91 6.29 -16.23
CA LEU A 42 -1.72 5.82 -17.36
C LEU A 42 -2.94 6.71 -17.56
N GLU A 43 -3.30 6.93 -18.82
CA GLU A 43 -4.53 7.66 -19.20
C GLU A 43 -4.67 9.04 -18.53
N ARG A 44 -3.55 9.74 -18.32
CA ARG A 44 -3.45 11.05 -17.65
C ARG A 44 -3.86 11.03 -16.17
N LYS A 45 -3.75 9.87 -15.53
CA LYS A 45 -4.00 9.65 -14.12
C LYS A 45 -2.89 8.79 -13.52
N ILE A 46 -2.83 8.82 -12.21
CA ILE A 46 -2.07 7.88 -11.40
C ILE A 46 -2.99 6.71 -11.11
N GLN A 47 -2.65 5.51 -11.58
CA GLN A 47 -3.33 4.27 -11.24
C GLN A 47 -2.52 3.55 -10.17
N PHE A 48 -3.20 2.99 -9.18
CA PHE A 48 -2.58 2.23 -8.10
C PHE A 48 -2.82 0.74 -8.32
N GLU A 49 -1.79 -0.05 -8.05
CA GLU A 49 -1.82 -1.50 -8.16
C GLU A 49 -1.12 -2.11 -6.96
N ALA A 50 -1.75 -3.09 -6.31
CA ALA A 50 -1.12 -3.88 -5.26
C ALA A 50 -0.79 -5.26 -5.81
N VAL A 51 0.44 -5.70 -5.57
CA VAL A 51 1.00 -6.96 -6.09
C VAL A 51 1.59 -7.73 -4.93
N ASP A 52 1.23 -9.00 -4.83
CA ASP A 52 1.83 -9.97 -3.91
C ASP A 52 2.56 -11.08 -4.69
N PHE A 53 3.12 -12.06 -3.97
CA PHE A 53 3.80 -13.20 -4.58
C PHE A 53 2.85 -14.20 -5.25
N TYR A 54 1.61 -14.27 -4.78
CA TYR A 54 0.64 -15.31 -5.14
C TYR A 54 -0.20 -14.92 -6.37
N GLY A 55 -0.10 -13.68 -6.84
CA GLY A 55 -0.84 -13.18 -7.99
C GLY A 55 -2.29 -12.85 -7.65
N ASN A 56 -2.58 -12.50 -6.39
CA ASN A 56 -3.92 -12.11 -6.01
C ASN A 56 -4.28 -10.75 -6.60
N GLU A 57 -5.56 -10.60 -6.92
CA GLU A 57 -6.11 -9.32 -7.34
C GLU A 57 -6.59 -8.55 -6.11
N TYR A 58 -6.14 -7.31 -5.97
CA TYR A 58 -6.52 -6.43 -4.88
C TYR A 58 -7.40 -5.28 -5.37
N MET A 59 -8.44 -4.98 -4.62
CA MET A 59 -9.25 -3.78 -4.77
C MET A 59 -8.67 -2.67 -3.90
N LEU A 60 -8.30 -1.55 -4.52
CA LEU A 60 -7.75 -0.37 -3.86
C LEU A 60 -8.76 0.79 -3.88
N TYR A 61 -8.80 1.54 -2.79
CA TYR A 61 -9.68 2.70 -2.62
C TYR A 61 -8.87 3.89 -2.07
N PRO A 62 -8.55 4.90 -2.91
CA PRO A 62 -8.83 4.99 -4.34
C PRO A 62 -7.97 4.05 -5.19
N SER A 63 -8.49 3.58 -6.33
CA SER A 63 -7.71 2.82 -7.33
C SER A 63 -6.97 3.74 -8.30
N SER A 64 -7.32 5.02 -8.36
CA SER A 64 -6.62 6.04 -9.14
C SER A 64 -6.85 7.44 -8.62
N SER A 65 -5.98 8.36 -8.99
CA SER A 65 -6.03 9.79 -8.66
C SER A 65 -5.46 10.64 -9.79
N TYR A 66 -5.69 11.96 -9.76
CA TYR A 66 -5.10 12.89 -10.72
C TYR A 66 -3.76 13.48 -10.25
N GLU A 67 -3.52 13.46 -8.95
CA GLU A 67 -2.37 14.04 -8.26
C GLU A 67 -1.89 13.02 -7.20
N PRO A 68 -0.63 13.10 -6.74
CA PRO A 68 -0.15 12.26 -5.65
C PRO A 68 -1.08 12.30 -4.43
N LEU A 69 -1.20 11.17 -3.74
CA LEU A 69 -1.99 11.04 -2.54
C LEU A 69 -1.36 11.83 -1.38
N THR A 70 -2.20 12.39 -0.52
CA THR A 70 -1.74 12.80 0.81
C THR A 70 -1.34 11.56 1.63
N LEU A 71 -0.55 11.76 2.70
CA LEU A 71 -0.24 10.69 3.65
C LEU A 71 -1.51 10.07 4.22
N GLU A 72 -2.52 10.89 4.55
CA GLU A 72 -3.83 10.45 4.99
C GLU A 72 -4.53 9.55 3.96
N ASP A 73 -4.60 9.97 2.71
CA ASP A 73 -5.22 9.17 1.63
C ASP A 73 -4.46 7.86 1.39
N LEU A 74 -3.14 7.87 1.50
CA LEU A 74 -2.33 6.66 1.38
C LEU A 74 -2.57 5.68 2.53
N VAL A 75 -2.70 6.17 3.76
CA VAL A 75 -3.09 5.35 4.91
C VAL A 75 -4.47 4.73 4.67
N TYR A 76 -5.44 5.52 4.20
CA TYR A 76 -6.76 4.99 3.85
C TYR A 76 -6.71 3.94 2.73
N LEU A 77 -5.85 4.13 1.74
CA LEU A 77 -5.64 3.15 0.67
C LEU A 77 -5.09 1.83 1.23
N ILE A 78 -4.07 1.88 2.08
CA ILE A 78 -3.44 0.68 2.67
C ILE A 78 -4.43 -0.05 3.59
N GLU A 79 -5.15 0.68 4.45
CA GLU A 79 -6.08 0.09 5.41
C GLU A 79 -7.41 -0.36 4.78
N GLY A 80 -7.81 0.28 3.68
CA GLY A 80 -9.01 -0.03 2.92
C GLY A 80 -8.80 -1.08 1.81
N MET A 81 -7.57 -1.55 1.62
CA MET A 81 -7.24 -2.57 0.62
C MET A 81 -7.96 -3.89 0.91
N GLN A 82 -8.54 -4.50 -0.13
CA GLN A 82 -9.27 -5.77 -0.02
C GLN A 82 -8.77 -6.75 -1.08
N VAL A 83 -8.68 -8.04 -0.73
CA VAL A 83 -8.45 -9.11 -1.72
C VAL A 83 -9.77 -9.35 -2.47
N ASN A 84 -9.71 -9.43 -3.80
CA ASN A 84 -10.85 -9.80 -4.62
C ASN A 84 -11.11 -11.31 -4.52
N THR A 85 -11.98 -11.71 -3.59
CA THR A 85 -12.30 -13.13 -3.32
C THR A 85 -13.07 -13.81 -4.46
N ASP A 86 -13.75 -13.04 -5.31
CA ASP A 86 -14.52 -13.60 -6.44
C ASP A 86 -13.60 -14.11 -7.56
N ALA A 87 -12.35 -13.62 -7.63
CA ALA A 87 -11.34 -14.02 -8.60
C ALA A 87 -10.44 -15.18 -8.10
N MET A 88 -10.63 -15.65 -6.86
CA MET A 88 -9.77 -16.68 -6.26
C MET A 88 -10.15 -18.08 -6.76
N GLU A 89 -9.52 -18.53 -7.85
CA GLU A 89 -9.53 -19.94 -8.24
C GLU A 89 -8.60 -20.77 -7.34
N GLY A 90 -9.09 -21.18 -6.18
CA GLY A 90 -8.45 -22.18 -5.32
C GLY A 90 -8.10 -21.67 -3.91
N ASN A 91 -8.78 -22.26 -2.93
CA ASN A 91 -8.58 -22.24 -1.46
C ASN A 91 -7.22 -21.73 -0.93
N MET A 92 -6.94 -20.44 -1.00
CA MET A 92 -5.96 -19.82 -0.12
C MET A 92 -6.50 -18.46 0.29
N GLU A 93 -7.42 -18.46 1.25
CA GLU A 93 -7.91 -17.24 1.88
C GLU A 93 -6.70 -16.49 2.46
N LEU A 94 -6.25 -15.43 1.79
CA LEU A 94 -5.25 -14.53 2.36
C LEU A 94 -5.94 -13.74 3.44
N ILE A 95 -5.70 -14.17 4.67
CA ILE A 95 -6.09 -13.43 5.84
C ILE A 95 -5.07 -12.29 5.97
N LEU A 96 -5.43 -11.09 5.52
CA LEU A 96 -4.72 -9.85 5.82
C LEU A 96 -4.93 -9.47 7.31
N ASP A 97 -4.66 -10.41 8.23
CA ASP A 97 -4.77 -10.17 9.67
C ASP A 97 -3.45 -9.60 10.15
N GLY A 98 -3.40 -8.28 10.29
CA GLY A 98 -2.26 -7.62 10.90
C GLY A 98 -2.14 -6.16 10.55
N ILE A 99 -1.21 -5.50 11.22
CA ILE A 99 -0.79 -4.14 10.90
C ILE A 99 0.58 -4.28 10.23
N PRO A 100 0.74 -3.96 8.94
CA PRO A 100 2.00 -4.20 8.26
C PRO A 100 3.13 -3.34 8.82
N GLU A 101 4.36 -3.83 8.69
CA GLU A 101 5.54 -2.97 8.65
C GLU A 101 5.62 -2.31 7.27
N VAL A 102 5.83 -0.99 7.25
CA VAL A 102 5.67 -0.20 6.02
C VAL A 102 6.92 0.58 5.68
N ASP A 103 7.34 0.47 4.42
CA ASP A 103 8.48 1.20 3.86
C ASP A 103 8.08 1.97 2.59
N SER A 104 8.54 3.22 2.47
CA SER A 104 8.25 4.08 1.32
C SER A 104 9.29 5.19 1.19
N ASP A 105 9.83 5.35 -0.02
CA ASP A 105 10.74 6.45 -0.36
C ASP A 105 10.01 7.79 -0.56
N PHE A 106 8.69 7.75 -0.78
CA PHE A 106 7.89 8.95 -1.05
C PHE A 106 7.27 9.55 0.21
N TYR A 107 7.03 8.74 1.25
CA TYR A 107 6.32 9.14 2.47
C TYR A 107 7.18 8.90 3.72
N PRO A 108 8.01 9.88 4.12
CA PRO A 108 8.99 9.70 5.20
C PRO A 108 8.40 9.29 6.56
N GLU A 109 7.14 9.66 6.82
CA GLU A 109 6.49 9.40 8.11
C GLU A 109 5.54 8.20 8.08
N LEU A 110 5.39 7.52 6.94
CA LEU A 110 4.47 6.39 6.78
C LEU A 110 4.92 5.19 7.64
N GLY A 111 6.19 4.82 7.59
CA GLY A 111 6.72 3.72 8.43
C GLY A 111 6.51 4.00 9.90
N LYS A 112 6.78 5.24 10.34
CA LYS A 112 6.55 5.67 11.73
C LYS A 112 5.07 5.57 12.14
N TYR A 113 4.13 5.94 11.26
CA TYR A 113 2.70 5.79 11.54
C TYR A 113 2.34 4.34 11.84
N PHE A 114 2.77 3.42 10.97
CA PHE A 114 2.47 2.00 11.13
C PHE A 114 3.20 1.38 12.33
N ASP A 115 4.43 1.80 12.63
CA ASP A 115 5.16 1.38 13.84
C ASP A 115 4.43 1.78 15.14
N GLU A 116 3.96 3.03 15.21
CA GLU A 116 3.17 3.52 16.35
C GLU A 116 1.83 2.76 16.46
N LYS A 117 1.23 2.42 15.32
CA LYS A 117 0.01 1.61 15.26
C LYS A 117 0.28 0.18 15.77
N ARG A 118 1.31 -0.52 15.26
CA ARG A 118 1.71 -1.87 15.72
C ARG A 118 1.91 -1.91 17.24
N LYS A 119 2.62 -0.93 17.80
CA LYS A 119 2.81 -0.75 19.26
C LYS A 119 1.51 -0.66 20.03
N SER A 120 0.55 0.14 19.54
CA SER A 120 -0.74 0.31 20.21
C SER A 120 -1.60 -0.95 20.25
N PHE A 121 -1.33 -1.92 19.35
CA PHE A 121 -1.98 -3.22 19.31
C PHE A 121 -1.13 -4.34 19.95
N GLY A 122 0.06 -4.02 20.46
CA GLY A 122 0.95 -4.99 21.13
C GLY A 122 1.70 -5.93 20.18
N LEU A 123 1.95 -5.50 18.94
CA LEU A 123 2.62 -6.27 17.88
C LEU A 123 4.12 -5.90 17.72
N ASP A 124 4.81 -5.58 18.83
CA ASP A 124 6.24 -5.21 18.84
C ASP A 124 7.19 -6.37 18.54
#